data_AF-A0A8J2P7X9-F1
#
_entry.id   AF-A0A8J2P7X9-F1
#
_cell.length_a   1.000
_cell.length_b   1.000
_cell.length_c   1.000
_cell.angle_alpha   90.00
_cell.angle_beta   90.00
_cell.angle_gamma   90.00
#
_symmetry.space_group_name_H-M   'P 1'
#
loop_
_entity.id
_entity.type
_entity.pdbx_description
1 polymer ?
#
loop_
_entity_poly.entity_id
_entity_poly.type
_entity_poly.pdbx_seq_one_letter_code
_entity_poly.pdbx_strand_id
1 'polypeptide(L)'
;TTLACNQLSVLDDQQKDKRIVQEFCHLLEKSKQLFNGLRDLPSYGHKQWQTYFGRAFDIYTRLWKFQQINRHVLDKYYNLKRWQIGEIASKIGQLYYHYYLRTSETNYLHEAFQFYGAIRARGYYTSNIKDSNLGIENNNPELIVKKLRYLARFIVVCMLLKRIKNVKELTRV
;
A
#
# COMPACT_ATOMS: atom_id res chain seq x y z
N THR A 1 10.88 42.42 16.71
CA THR A 1 10.10 42.24 15.47
C THR A 1 10.44 40.93 14.75
N THR A 2 11.71 40.49 14.73
CA THR A 2 12.15 39.23 14.08
C THR A 2 11.65 37.94 14.76
N LEU A 3 11.50 37.93 16.09
CA LEU A 3 11.01 36.77 16.85
C LEU A 3 9.54 36.43 16.59
N ALA A 4 8.68 37.45 16.44
CA ALA A 4 7.26 37.25 16.14
C ALA A 4 7.03 36.76 14.71
N CYS A 5 7.86 37.21 13.75
CA CYS A 5 7.82 36.74 12.36
C CYS A 5 8.19 35.25 12.24
N ASN A 6 9.24 34.81 12.96
CA ASN A 6 9.63 33.40 13.02
C ASN A 6 8.59 32.53 13.73
N GLN A 7 7.88 33.04 14.74
CA GLN A 7 6.79 32.29 15.38
C GLN A 7 5.58 32.16 14.44
N LEU A 8 5.25 33.20 13.66
CA LEU A 8 4.16 33.15 12.69
C LEU A 8 4.44 32.14 11.56
N SER A 9 5.67 32.10 11.04
CA SER A 9 6.06 31.16 9.97
C SER A 9 6.05 29.71 10.45
N VAL A 10 6.53 29.45 11.68
CA VAL A 10 6.52 28.11 12.28
C VAL A 10 5.09 27.60 12.52
N LEU A 11 4.16 28.48 12.92
CA LEU A 11 2.75 28.11 13.09
C LEU A 11 2.06 27.81 11.75
N ASP A 12 2.36 28.57 10.70
CA ASP A 12 1.83 28.32 9.35
C ASP A 12 2.35 27.02 8.75
N ASP A 13 3.62 26.69 8.97
CA ASP A 13 4.21 25.43 8.51
C ASP A 13 3.67 24.21 9.28
N GLN A 14 3.45 24.33 10.59
CA GLN A 14 2.75 23.29 11.35
C GLN A 14 1.29 23.09 10.90
N GLN A 15 0.61 24.16 10.48
CA GLN A 15 -0.74 24.08 9.95
C GLN A 15 -0.77 23.36 8.58
N LYS A 16 0.23 23.62 7.72
CA LYS A 16 0.42 22.90 6.45
C LYS A 16 0.70 21.42 6.68
N ASP A 17 1.59 21.10 7.62
CA ASP A 17 1.92 19.71 7.98
C ASP A 17 0.69 18.93 8.45
N LYS A 18 -0.15 19.54 9.30
CA LYS A 18 -1.42 18.94 9.75
C LYS A 18 -2.39 18.69 8.60
N ARG A 19 -2.50 19.63 7.65
CA ARG A 19 -3.34 19.46 6.44
C ARG A 19 -2.86 18.30 5.58
N ILE A 20 -1.55 18.13 5.43
CA ILE A 20 -0.95 16.99 4.70
C ILE A 20 -1.35 15.66 5.34
N VAL A 21 -1.28 15.56 6.67
CA VAL A 21 -1.68 14.34 7.39
C VAL A 21 -3.18 14.07 7.23
N GLN A 22 -4.02 15.10 7.35
CA GLN A 22 -5.47 14.98 7.15
C GLN A 22 -5.83 14.53 5.73
N GLU A 23 -5.19 15.11 4.71
CA GLU A 23 -5.36 14.70 3.31
C GLU A 23 -4.92 13.24 3.11
N PHE A 24 -3.80 12.83 3.71
CA PHE A 24 -3.34 11.44 3.65
C PHE A 24 -4.35 10.48 4.28
N CYS A 25 -4.88 10.79 5.47
CA CYS A 25 -5.92 10.00 6.12
C CYS A 25 -7.19 9.91 5.27
N HIS A 26 -7.60 11.03 4.66
CA HIS A 26 -8.75 11.07 3.76
C HIS A 26 -8.53 10.18 2.52
N LEU A 27 -7.36 10.27 1.88
CA LEU A 27 -7.01 9.43 0.74
C LEU A 27 -6.96 7.95 1.12
N LEU A 28 -6.41 7.61 2.29
CA LEU A 28 -6.41 6.24 2.82
C LEU A 28 -7.83 5.71 2.97
N GLU A 29 -8.71 6.44 3.64
CA GLU A 29 -10.08 6.01 3.89
C GLU A 29 -10.87 5.86 2.58
N LYS A 30 -10.77 6.85 1.69
CA LYS A 30 -11.38 6.81 0.36
C LYS A 30 -10.89 5.63 -0.47
N SER A 31 -9.59 5.32 -0.42
CA SER A 31 -9.02 4.16 -1.11
C SER A 31 -9.59 2.84 -0.60
N LYS A 32 -9.78 2.70 0.73
CA LYS A 32 -10.37 1.49 1.35
C LYS A 32 -11.84 1.33 0.97
N GLN A 33 -12.61 2.42 0.99
CA GLN A 33 -14.01 2.41 0.58
C GLN A 33 -14.17 1.95 -0.87
N LEU A 34 -13.36 2.50 -1.78
CA LEU A 34 -13.35 2.08 -3.19
C LEU A 34 -12.87 0.62 -3.34
N PHE A 35 -11.87 0.18 -2.58
CA PHE A 35 -11.43 -1.21 -2.63
C PHE A 35 -12.52 -2.19 -2.19
N ASN A 36 -13.23 -1.88 -1.10
CA ASN A 36 -14.32 -2.71 -0.60
C ASN A 36 -15.49 -2.72 -1.58
N GLY A 37 -15.86 -1.56 -2.12
CA GLY A 37 -16.89 -1.46 -3.16
C GLY A 37 -16.58 -2.36 -4.36
N LEU A 38 -15.34 -2.35 -4.87
CA LEU A 38 -14.94 -3.22 -5.98
C LEU A 38 -15.11 -4.72 -5.70
N ARG A 39 -14.90 -5.14 -4.45
CA ARG A 39 -15.09 -6.54 -4.03
C ARG A 39 -16.57 -6.92 -4.01
N ASP A 40 -17.42 -5.99 -3.56
CA ASP A 40 -18.84 -6.23 -3.36
C ASP A 40 -19.67 -6.00 -4.65
N LEU A 41 -19.06 -5.45 -5.70
CA LEU A 41 -19.69 -5.30 -7.01
C LEU A 41 -19.98 -6.67 -7.66
N PRO A 42 -21.22 -6.92 -8.14
CA PRO A 42 -21.57 -8.12 -8.88
C PRO A 42 -20.62 -8.37 -10.06
N SER A 43 -20.30 -9.64 -10.31
CA SER A 43 -19.49 -10.05 -11.47
C SER A 43 -20.22 -9.84 -12.81
N TYR A 44 -21.55 -9.67 -12.77
CA TYR A 44 -22.42 -9.51 -13.93
C TYR A 44 -23.21 -8.21 -13.82
N GLY A 45 -23.21 -7.44 -14.91
CA GLY A 45 -23.81 -6.10 -14.98
C GLY A 45 -22.92 -5.16 -15.79
N HIS A 46 -23.45 -4.66 -16.91
CA HIS A 46 -22.69 -3.94 -17.94
C HIS A 46 -21.82 -2.78 -17.39
N LYS A 47 -20.50 -2.86 -17.66
CA LYS A 47 -19.48 -1.78 -17.70
C LYS A 47 -19.26 -0.84 -16.50
N GLN A 48 -20.10 -0.85 -15.46
CA GLN A 48 -19.90 0.05 -14.30
C GLN A 48 -18.61 -0.25 -13.52
N TRP A 49 -18.16 -1.51 -13.54
CA TRP A 49 -16.97 -1.92 -12.82
C TRP A 49 -15.69 -1.30 -13.36
N GLN A 50 -15.60 -1.02 -14.67
CA GLN A 50 -14.42 -0.42 -15.29
C GLN A 50 -14.22 1.02 -14.80
N THR A 51 -15.29 1.82 -14.83
CA THR A 51 -15.28 3.18 -14.31
C THR A 51 -15.01 3.21 -12.81
N TYR A 52 -15.57 2.26 -12.06
CA TYR A 52 -15.31 2.14 -10.62
C TYR A 52 -13.85 1.74 -10.36
N PHE A 53 -13.30 0.81 -11.15
CA PHE A 53 -11.90 0.40 -11.08
C PHE A 53 -10.96 1.57 -11.38
N GLY A 54 -11.21 2.32 -12.45
CA GLY A 54 -10.43 3.51 -12.80
C GLY A 54 -10.36 4.47 -11.62
N ARG A 55 -11.50 4.79 -11.01
CA ARG A 55 -11.56 5.64 -9.80
C ARG A 55 -10.76 5.07 -8.62
N ALA A 56 -10.88 3.77 -8.35
CA ALA A 56 -10.12 3.14 -7.28
C ALA A 56 -8.61 3.22 -7.55
N PHE A 57 -8.21 2.89 -8.77
CA PHE A 57 -6.82 2.90 -9.20
C PHE A 57 -6.22 4.32 -9.14
N ASP A 58 -6.94 5.33 -9.61
CA ASP A 58 -6.51 6.74 -9.54
C ASP A 58 -6.31 7.21 -8.10
N ILE A 59 -7.21 6.87 -7.18
CA ILE A 59 -7.05 7.23 -5.77
C ILE A 59 -5.86 6.50 -5.15
N TYR A 60 -5.64 5.22 -5.45
CA TYR A 60 -4.49 4.47 -4.94
C TYR A 60 -3.16 4.98 -5.51
N THR A 61 -3.09 5.33 -6.79
CA THR A 61 -1.88 5.92 -7.39
C THR A 61 -1.60 7.33 -6.86
N ARG A 62 -2.65 8.15 -6.67
CA ARG A 62 -2.53 9.45 -5.98
C ARG A 62 -2.02 9.27 -4.55
N LEU A 63 -2.59 8.34 -3.79
CA LEU A 63 -2.14 8.01 -2.43
C LEU A 63 -0.68 7.56 -2.39
N TRP A 64 -0.28 6.69 -3.32
CA TRP A 64 1.10 6.22 -3.44
C TRP A 64 2.07 7.36 -3.71
N LYS A 65 1.76 8.25 -4.67
CA LYS A 65 2.59 9.42 -4.96
C LYS A 65 2.61 10.40 -3.79
N PHE A 66 1.46 10.63 -3.15
CA PHE A 66 1.32 11.55 -2.02
C PHE A 66 2.23 11.16 -0.86
N GLN A 67 2.31 9.86 -0.53
CA GLN A 67 3.22 9.42 0.54
C GLN A 67 4.70 9.46 0.16
N GLN A 68 5.05 9.35 -1.13
CA GLN A 68 6.44 9.51 -1.58
C GLN A 68 6.91 10.95 -1.44
N ILE A 69 6.07 11.91 -1.83
CA ILE A 69 6.40 13.34 -1.80
C ILE A 69 6.45 13.86 -0.35
N ASN A 70 5.42 13.56 0.43
CA ASN A 70 5.27 14.08 1.80
C ASN A 70 5.86 13.15 2.87
N ARG A 71 6.84 12.32 2.48
CA ARG A 71 7.39 11.23 3.31
C ARG A 71 7.86 11.72 4.68
N HIS A 72 8.60 12.83 4.70
CA HIS A 72 9.19 13.42 5.90
C HIS A 72 8.11 13.92 6.89
N VAL A 73 7.06 14.57 6.38
CA VAL A 73 5.93 15.04 7.20
C VAL A 73 5.15 13.86 7.78
N LEU A 74 4.87 12.84 6.95
CA LEU A 74 4.12 11.66 7.39
C LEU A 74 4.90 10.82 8.40
N ASP A 75 6.22 10.74 8.29
CA ASP A 75 7.06 10.07 9.29
C ASP A 75 7.03 10.83 10.63
N LYS A 76 7.16 12.17 10.58
CA LYS A 76 7.22 13.03 11.77
C LYS A 76 5.89 13.15 12.53
N TYR A 77 4.76 13.34 11.83
CA TYR A 77 3.48 13.66 12.47
C TYR A 77 2.45 12.52 12.42
N TYR A 78 2.52 11.65 11.42
CA TYR A 78 1.63 10.48 11.30
C TYR A 78 2.29 9.18 11.78
N ASN A 79 3.62 9.18 11.99
CA ASN A 79 4.41 8.01 12.35
C ASN A 79 4.26 6.88 11.30
N LEU A 80 4.33 7.24 10.02
CA LEU A 80 4.09 6.34 8.88
C LEU A 80 5.11 5.19 8.84
N LYS A 81 4.71 4.03 9.36
CA LYS A 81 5.56 2.85 9.45
C LYS A 81 5.80 2.24 8.08
N ARG A 82 6.95 1.58 7.94
CA ARG A 82 7.41 0.92 6.71
C ARG A 82 6.40 -0.12 6.21
N TRP A 83 5.78 -0.87 7.11
CA TRP A 83 4.79 -1.89 6.77
C TRP A 83 3.48 -1.31 6.22
N GLN A 84 3.09 -0.09 6.61
CA GLN A 84 1.89 0.57 6.07
C GLN A 84 2.06 0.91 4.58
N ILE A 85 3.27 1.28 4.16
CA ILE A 85 3.62 1.45 2.74
C ILE A 85 3.48 0.12 1.99
N GLY A 86 3.95 -0.96 2.63
CA GLY A 86 3.80 -2.33 2.13
C GLY A 86 2.33 -2.70 1.91
N GLU A 87 1.43 -2.27 2.79
CA GLU A 87 -0.01 -2.46 2.60
C GLU A 87 -0.56 -1.71 1.40
N ILE A 88 -0.18 -0.45 1.19
CA ILE A 88 -0.59 0.33 0.02
C ILE A 88 -0.10 -0.36 -1.27
N ALA A 89 1.17 -0.75 -1.32
CA ALA A 89 1.74 -1.48 -2.45
C ALA A 89 1.02 -2.83 -2.68
N SER A 90 0.72 -3.57 -1.61
CA SER A 90 0.01 -4.84 -1.67
C SER A 90 -1.42 -4.68 -2.20
N LYS A 91 -2.07 -3.55 -1.89
CA LYS A 91 -3.39 -3.20 -2.42
C LYS A 91 -3.37 -2.80 -3.88
N ILE A 92 -2.36 -2.06 -4.34
CA ILE A 92 -2.18 -1.77 -5.77
C ILE A 92 -1.95 -3.07 -6.56
N GLY A 93 -1.11 -3.97 -6.07
CA GLY A 93 -0.93 -5.30 -6.68
C GLY A 93 -2.23 -6.12 -6.72
N GLN A 94 -3.06 -6.03 -5.66
CA GLN A 94 -4.40 -6.66 -5.65
C GLN A 94 -5.32 -6.08 -6.71
N LEU A 95 -5.30 -4.77 -6.96
CA LEU A 95 -6.11 -4.15 -8.01
C LEU A 95 -5.71 -4.69 -9.39
N TYR A 96 -4.41 -4.74 -9.69
CA TYR A 96 -3.91 -5.34 -10.92
C TYR A 96 -4.34 -6.79 -11.09
N TYR A 97 -4.25 -7.58 -10.02
CA TYR A 97 -4.71 -8.97 -10.04
C TYR A 97 -6.23 -9.09 -10.27
N HIS A 98 -7.04 -8.25 -9.61
CA HIS A 98 -8.49 -8.21 -9.82
C HIS A 98 -8.86 -7.84 -11.26
N TYR A 99 -8.11 -6.92 -11.88
CA TYR A 99 -8.33 -6.55 -13.27
C TYR A 99 -8.03 -7.73 -14.20
N TYR A 100 -6.90 -8.42 -13.98
CA TYR A 100 -6.54 -9.64 -14.71
C TYR A 100 -7.64 -10.70 -14.62
N LEU A 101 -8.23 -10.94 -13.44
CA LEU A 101 -9.31 -11.93 -13.29
C LEU A 101 -10.56 -11.63 -14.14
N ARG A 102 -10.79 -10.36 -14.47
CA ARG A 102 -11.97 -9.95 -15.27
C ARG A 102 -11.67 -9.87 -16.77
N THR A 103 -10.44 -9.52 -17.17
CA THR A 103 -10.09 -9.31 -18.59
C THR A 103 -9.22 -10.40 -19.19
N SER A 104 -8.60 -11.23 -18.36
CA SER A 104 -7.57 -12.21 -18.75
C SER A 104 -6.31 -11.60 -19.39
N GLU A 105 -6.10 -10.28 -19.26
CA GLU A 105 -4.92 -9.61 -19.83
C GLU A 105 -3.69 -9.82 -18.95
N THR A 106 -2.71 -10.56 -19.47
CA THR A 106 -1.52 -10.99 -18.73
C THR A 106 -0.59 -9.84 -18.34
N ASN A 107 -0.66 -8.69 -18.99
CA ASN A 107 0.12 -7.50 -18.63
C ASN A 107 -0.14 -7.06 -17.18
N TYR A 108 -1.42 -7.05 -16.76
CA TYR A 108 -1.76 -6.70 -15.38
C TYR A 108 -1.31 -7.75 -14.37
N LEU A 109 -1.24 -9.02 -14.77
CA LEU A 109 -0.66 -10.06 -13.91
C LEU A 109 0.84 -9.84 -13.69
N HIS A 110 1.57 -9.38 -14.71
CA HIS A 110 2.98 -8.99 -14.58
C HIS A 110 3.16 -7.75 -13.69
N GLU A 111 2.29 -6.74 -13.81
CA GLU A 111 2.30 -5.59 -12.90
C GLU A 111 2.07 -6.01 -11.44
N ALA A 112 1.08 -6.87 -11.18
CA ALA A 112 0.86 -7.42 -9.83
C ALA A 112 2.11 -8.15 -9.31
N PHE A 113 2.78 -8.94 -10.15
CA PHE A 113 4.03 -9.61 -9.82
C PHE A 113 5.14 -8.62 -9.46
N GLN A 114 5.31 -7.55 -10.24
CA GLN A 114 6.33 -6.52 -9.97
C GLN A 114 6.09 -5.83 -8.62
N PHE A 115 4.84 -5.47 -8.31
CA PHE A 115 4.48 -4.90 -7.01
C PHE A 115 4.80 -5.86 -5.87
N TYR A 116 4.46 -7.14 -6.02
CA TYR A 116 4.73 -8.12 -4.98
C TYR A 116 6.24 -8.39 -4.82
N GLY A 117 6.99 -8.53 -5.91
CA GLY A 117 8.45 -8.66 -5.85
C GLY A 117 9.11 -7.45 -5.20
N ALA A 118 8.65 -6.24 -5.54
CA ALA A 118 9.09 -4.98 -4.95
C ALA A 118 8.88 -4.91 -3.43
N ILE A 119 7.78 -5.48 -2.92
CA ILE A 119 7.49 -5.52 -1.48
C ILE A 119 8.49 -6.41 -0.75
N ARG A 120 8.78 -7.59 -1.31
CA ARG A 120 9.77 -8.53 -0.78
C ARG A 120 11.17 -7.92 -0.78
N ALA A 121 11.59 -7.38 -1.92
CA ALA A 121 12.93 -6.81 -2.09
C ALA A 121 13.22 -5.65 -1.12
N ARG A 122 12.19 -4.84 -0.80
CA ARG A 122 12.33 -3.71 0.13
C ARG A 122 12.12 -4.07 1.59
N GLY A 123 11.75 -5.31 1.90
CA GLY A 123 11.55 -5.80 3.26
C GLY A 123 10.49 -5.00 4.04
N TYR A 124 9.38 -4.59 3.42
CA TYR A 124 8.38 -3.75 4.10
C TYR A 124 7.77 -4.40 5.35
N TYR A 125 7.75 -5.73 5.40
CA TYR A 125 7.25 -6.52 6.53
C TYR A 125 8.38 -7.08 7.43
N THR A 126 9.62 -6.67 7.21
CA THR A 126 10.74 -6.99 8.10
C THR A 126 10.82 -5.88 9.14
N SER A 127 10.65 -6.23 10.42
CA SER A 127 10.81 -5.27 11.52
C SER A 127 12.22 -4.66 11.44
N ASN A 128 12.33 -3.33 11.50
CA ASN A 128 13.64 -2.70 11.61
C ASN A 128 14.24 -3.12 12.95
N ILE A 129 15.44 -3.71 12.92
CA ILE A 129 16.25 -4.10 14.09
C ILE A 129 16.59 -2.90 15.01
N LYS A 130 16.20 -1.67 14.67
CA LYS A 130 16.50 -0.48 15.49
C LYS A 130 15.47 -0.20 16.59
N ASP A 131 14.29 -0.81 16.54
CA ASP A 131 13.31 -0.76 17.64
C ASP A 131 13.55 -1.93 18.64
N SER A 132 14.52 -2.81 18.37
CA SER A 132 14.76 -4.07 19.11
C SER A 132 15.65 -3.94 20.34
N ASN A 133 15.56 -2.84 21.11
CA ASN A 133 16.11 -2.83 22.47
C ASN A 133 15.15 -3.50 23.48
N LEU A 134 13.96 -3.92 23.04
CA LEU A 134 13.08 -4.81 23.77
C LEU A 134 12.72 -5.95 22.82
N GLY A 135 13.14 -7.18 23.11
CA GLY A 135 12.97 -8.38 22.27
C GLY A 135 11.52 -8.87 22.12
N ILE A 136 10.55 -7.95 21.98
CA ILE A 136 9.10 -8.20 21.96
C ILE A 136 8.47 -7.52 20.72
N GLU A 137 9.13 -7.52 19.56
CA GLU A 137 8.53 -6.96 18.32
C GLU A 137 8.36 -7.99 17.19
N ASN A 138 8.64 -9.26 17.47
CA ASN A 138 8.31 -10.37 16.57
C ASN A 138 6.82 -10.80 16.64
N ASN A 139 6.01 -10.18 17.51
CA ASN A 139 4.66 -10.65 17.86
C ASN A 139 3.57 -9.59 17.70
N ASN A 140 3.58 -8.74 16.67
CA ASN A 140 2.32 -8.12 16.27
C ASN A 140 1.56 -9.13 15.38
N PRO A 141 0.58 -9.88 15.91
CA PRO A 141 -0.13 -10.91 15.13
C PRO A 141 -0.81 -10.30 13.90
N GLU A 142 -1.22 -9.04 13.96
CA GLU A 142 -1.83 -8.35 12.83
C GLU A 142 -0.84 -8.17 11.67
N LEU A 143 0.42 -7.84 11.98
CA LEU A 143 1.48 -7.68 10.98
C LEU A 143 1.82 -9.02 10.31
N ILE A 144 1.86 -10.10 11.09
CA ILE A 144 2.09 -11.46 10.59
C ILE A 144 0.96 -11.86 9.64
N VAL A 145 -0.30 -11.63 10.01
CA VAL A 145 -1.45 -11.91 9.14
C VAL A 145 -1.37 -11.12 7.84
N LYS A 146 -0.99 -9.83 7.89
CA LYS A 146 -0.80 -9.00 6.67
C LYS A 146 0.31 -9.56 5.78
N LYS A 147 1.45 -9.94 6.37
CA LYS A 147 2.59 -10.55 5.66
C LYS A 147 2.19 -11.88 5.00
N LEU A 148 1.53 -12.77 5.73
CA LEU A 148 1.03 -14.05 5.21
C LEU A 148 0.05 -13.85 4.07
N ARG A 149 -0.90 -12.91 4.21
CA ARG A 149 -1.89 -12.63 3.17
C ARG A 149 -1.25 -12.07 1.90
N TYR A 150 -0.18 -11.30 2.03
CA TYR A 150 0.62 -10.83 0.91
C TYR A 150 1.38 -11.99 0.25
N LEU A 151 2.07 -12.83 1.04
CA LEU A 151 2.83 -13.97 0.52
C LEU A 151 1.94 -14.96 -0.23
N ALA A 152 0.77 -15.31 0.33
CA ALA A 152 -0.19 -16.20 -0.32
C ALA A 152 -0.61 -15.67 -1.71
N ARG A 153 -0.91 -14.38 -1.83
CA ARG A 153 -1.23 -13.76 -3.13
C ARG A 153 -0.05 -13.76 -4.07
N PHE A 154 1.15 -13.49 -3.56
CA PHE A 154 2.35 -13.49 -4.39
C PHE A 154 2.63 -14.87 -4.98
N ILE A 155 2.47 -15.93 -4.17
CA ILE A 155 2.59 -17.32 -4.62
C ILE A 155 1.58 -17.61 -5.74
N VAL A 156 0.31 -17.23 -5.58
CA VAL A 156 -0.73 -17.42 -6.61
C VAL A 156 -0.33 -16.74 -7.92
N VAL A 157 0.13 -15.48 -7.87
CA VAL A 157 0.59 -14.76 -9.08
C VAL A 157 1.81 -15.46 -9.71
N CYS A 158 2.76 -15.93 -8.91
CA CYS A 158 3.92 -16.67 -9.42
C CYS A 158 3.52 -17.98 -10.10
N MET A 159 2.53 -18.70 -9.56
CA MET A 159 2.01 -19.93 -10.14
C MET A 159 1.31 -19.66 -11.48
N LEU A 160 0.47 -18.62 -11.56
CA LEU A 160 -0.21 -18.24 -12.80
C LEU A 160 0.77 -17.82 -13.91
N LEU A 161 1.87 -17.17 -13.57
CA LEU A 161 2.95 -16.83 -14.49
C LEU A 161 3.93 -17.98 -14.79
N LYS A 162 3.66 -19.20 -14.28
CA LYS A 162 4.55 -20.38 -14.39
C LYS A 162 5.98 -20.13 -13.87
N ARG A 163 6.18 -19.20 -12.94
CA ARG A 163 7.48 -18.84 -12.33
C ARG A 163 7.77 -19.75 -11.12
N ILE A 164 7.89 -21.06 -11.36
CA ILE A 164 8.05 -22.08 -10.30
C ILE A 164 9.30 -21.86 -9.42
N LYS A 165 10.37 -21.28 -9.97
CA LYS A 165 11.58 -20.91 -9.19
C LYS A 165 11.25 -19.93 -8.06
N ASN A 166 10.44 -18.91 -8.34
CA ASN A 166 10.02 -17.92 -7.35
C ASN A 166 9.07 -18.56 -6.32
N VAL A 167 8.19 -19.48 -6.74
CA VAL A 167 7.32 -20.22 -5.81
C VAL A 167 8.17 -20.99 -4.80
N LYS A 168 9.15 -21.77 -5.27
CA LYS A 168 10.05 -22.56 -4.40
C LYS A 168 10.82 -21.69 -3.42
N GLU A 169 11.21 -20.49 -3.81
CA GLU A 169 11.91 -19.55 -2.95
C GLU A 169 10.97 -18.93 -1.89
N LEU A 170 9.73 -18.64 -2.27
CA LEU A 170 8.71 -18.05 -1.40
C LEU A 170 8.12 -19.04 -0.39
N THR A 171 8.15 -20.34 -0.67
CA THR A 171 7.68 -21.40 0.24
C THR A 171 8.73 -21.86 1.24
N ARG A 172 9.97 -21.37 1.14
CA ARG A 172 11.06 -21.65 2.11
C ARG A 172 11.07 -20.68 3.31
N VAL A 173 9.99 -19.92 3.49
CA VAL A 173 9.81 -18.94 4.57
C VAL A 173 9.66 -19.63 5.92
#